data_AF-A0A8X6FPS1-F1
#
_entry.id   AF-A0A8X6FPS1-F1
#
_cell.length_a   1.000
_cell.length_b   1.000
_cell.length_c   1.000
_cell.angle_alpha   90.00
_cell.angle_beta   90.00
_cell.angle_gamma   90.00
#
_symmetry.space_group_name_H-M   'P 1'
#
loop_
_entity.id
_entity.type
_entity.pdbx_description
1 polymer ?
#
loop_
_entity_poly.entity_id
_entity_poly.type
_entity_poly.pdbx_seq_one_letter_code
_entity_poly.pdbx_strand_id
1 'polypeptide(L)'
;MAEGLIQCSLCAKTYTMNKNLYQHMRKVHNVNPQMKGKIRCPLDCEENFSSHKDLRKHLETLHKYVLEHEVHEFISFAAFEEWKDDMEETSGHKYVSPSSEKILQTGEGKTYFFCHRSGVSKTDITGEKPSRRPVSIKIGKECPSSMEVARSLSEGTVKVTFWKTHVGHKLEPKYASLRKKSRTKKLGKVDFDVCVVLPAAGIGERMGLEIPKQYIPIHQKPIICYTVDAFLRIPFIKKVVVVAAPDSVELMLQTVSEMCNLEGDKLLITDGAGARHQSIKSGLLALKSYCEPLPEIVIIHDGVRPFFPDDIISKVVFAAKDHGAAGVTCPLISTVISVDNKGFLGTSLDRNQFRASEMPQAFQFDLLFKAYEESSTNDLENGTECLHLVQKYTNVKAKLLPVSTHLWKVTHHKDIYTAAGVLKETQTVAVINKESTSEFIPILKKSLANVFKTVHAVGKFSVPTLNKFPNIVQIYEMENPYNAIEKMSSFQKLKQLTSIVHVFMNGFDSTINFLEFQKQVKICTKVLKLANVLVYFVFHEPTDTTNTFEEMTDLVKSLLFESNPHISGSIFFS
;
A
#
# COMPACT_ATOMS: atom_id res chain seq x y z
N MET A 1 23.25 -55.03 12.69
CA MET A 1 23.96 -54.38 13.81
C MET A 1 23.15 -53.16 14.21
N ALA A 2 22.69 -53.09 15.46
CA ALA A 2 21.80 -52.04 15.94
C ALA A 2 22.63 -50.80 16.32
N GLU A 3 22.71 -49.81 15.43
CA GLU A 3 23.31 -48.52 15.73
C GLU A 3 22.36 -47.70 16.62
N GLY A 4 22.83 -47.25 17.79
CA GLY A 4 22.19 -46.14 18.52
C GLY A 4 21.89 -46.32 20.02
N LEU A 5 22.37 -47.36 20.70
CA LEU A 5 22.22 -47.47 22.17
C LEU A 5 23.31 -46.68 22.91
N ILE A 6 22.89 -45.84 23.86
CA ILE A 6 23.75 -44.95 24.66
C ILE A 6 23.93 -45.55 26.05
N GLN A 7 25.17 -45.81 26.44
CA GLN A 7 25.50 -46.50 27.69
C GLN A 7 25.82 -45.52 28.84
N CYS A 8 25.31 -45.80 30.03
CA CYS A 8 25.69 -45.08 31.25
C CYS A 8 27.14 -45.41 31.62
N SER A 9 27.98 -44.38 31.74
CA SER A 9 29.40 -44.54 32.09
C SER A 9 29.65 -45.02 33.53
N LEU A 10 28.64 -44.96 34.40
CA LEU A 10 28.78 -45.32 35.83
C LEU A 10 28.24 -46.71 36.17
N CYS A 11 27.30 -47.25 35.38
CA CYS A 11 26.69 -48.56 35.67
C CYS A 11 26.41 -49.43 34.44
N ALA A 12 26.93 -49.04 33.27
CA ALA A 12 26.86 -49.81 32.03
C ALA A 12 25.44 -50.07 31.48
N LYS A 13 24.36 -49.51 32.07
CA LYS A 13 22.99 -49.61 31.54
C LYS A 13 22.83 -48.84 30.23
N THR A 14 22.17 -49.44 29.25
CA THR A 14 21.96 -48.86 27.92
C THR A 14 20.59 -48.24 27.75
N TYR A 15 20.53 -47.11 27.05
CA TYR A 15 19.32 -46.33 26.80
C TYR A 15 19.22 -45.96 25.32
N THR A 16 18.00 -45.90 24.79
CA THR A 16 17.74 -45.47 23.40
C THR A 16 17.76 -43.95 23.22
N MET A 17 17.64 -43.16 24.30
CA MET A 17 17.62 -41.69 24.24
C MET A 17 18.40 -41.07 25.42
N ASN A 18 19.18 -40.01 25.14
CA ASN A 18 19.94 -39.25 26.14
C ASN A 18 19.07 -38.73 27.30
N LYS A 19 17.81 -38.34 27.04
CA LYS A 19 16.87 -37.88 28.08
C LYS A 19 16.68 -38.94 29.18
N ASN A 20 16.56 -40.21 28.79
CA ASN A 20 16.32 -41.32 29.71
C ASN A 20 17.60 -41.67 30.48
N LEU A 21 18.76 -41.63 29.81
CA LEU A 21 20.07 -41.75 30.47
C LEU A 21 20.26 -40.65 31.53
N TYR A 22 19.94 -39.39 31.21
CA TYR A 22 20.12 -38.28 32.15
C TYR A 22 19.14 -38.32 33.33
N GLN A 23 17.92 -38.81 33.13
CA GLN A 23 17.01 -39.09 34.24
C GLN A 23 17.55 -40.20 35.13
N HIS A 24 18.11 -41.26 34.53
CA HIS A 24 18.74 -42.34 35.27
C HIS A 24 19.96 -41.87 36.07
N MET A 25 20.87 -41.10 35.47
CA MET A 25 22.05 -40.56 36.17
C MET A 25 21.66 -39.69 37.37
N ARG A 26 20.61 -38.87 37.24
CA ARG A 26 20.08 -38.08 38.35
C ARG A 26 19.45 -38.93 39.45
N LYS A 27 18.64 -39.92 39.10
CA LYS A 27 17.91 -40.73 40.09
C LYS A 27 18.76 -41.79 40.78
N VAL A 28 19.71 -42.39 40.06
CA VAL A 28 20.46 -43.57 40.53
C VAL A 28 21.87 -43.20 40.99
N HIS A 29 22.51 -42.22 40.33
CA HIS A 29 23.88 -41.82 40.65
C HIS A 29 23.95 -40.47 41.37
N ASN A 30 22.82 -39.77 41.51
CA ASN A 30 22.74 -38.41 42.06
C ASN A 30 23.69 -37.40 41.34
N VAL A 31 24.09 -37.73 40.10
CA VAL A 31 24.93 -36.88 39.26
C VAL A 31 24.01 -36.10 38.33
N ASN A 32 24.19 -34.79 38.24
CA ASN A 32 23.52 -33.97 37.26
C ASN A 32 24.41 -33.89 36.00
N PRO A 33 24.14 -34.68 34.95
CA PRO A 33 25.00 -34.69 33.77
C PRO A 33 24.98 -33.31 33.12
N GLN A 34 26.16 -32.78 32.80
CA GLN A 34 26.29 -31.55 32.02
C GLN A 34 25.66 -31.78 30.65
N MET A 35 24.51 -31.16 30.42
CA MET A 35 23.91 -31.16 29.09
C MET A 35 24.79 -30.29 28.21
N LYS A 36 25.54 -30.89 27.29
CA LYS A 36 26.15 -30.12 26.20
C LYS A 36 25.02 -29.43 25.46
N GLY A 37 25.00 -28.10 25.58
CA GLY A 37 24.01 -27.28 24.91
C GLY A 37 24.10 -27.42 23.39
N LYS A 38 23.03 -27.07 22.67
CA LYS A 38 23.04 -27.18 21.20
C LYS A 38 23.68 -25.97 20.52
N ILE A 39 23.88 -24.88 21.25
CA ILE A 39 24.42 -23.62 20.76
C ILE A 39 25.94 -23.68 20.88
N ARG A 40 26.64 -23.72 19.75
CA ARG A 40 28.12 -23.80 19.73
C ARG A 40 28.72 -22.41 19.65
N CYS A 41 29.80 -22.17 20.39
CA CYS A 41 30.55 -20.92 20.27
C CYS A 41 30.96 -20.69 18.80
N PRO A 42 30.79 -19.48 18.24
CA PRO A 42 31.22 -19.15 16.89
C PRO A 42 32.75 -19.16 16.72
N LEU A 43 33.51 -19.12 17.82
CA LEU A 43 34.97 -19.17 17.84
C LEU A 43 35.47 -20.60 18.09
N ASP A 44 36.75 -20.85 17.88
CA ASP A 44 37.36 -22.20 17.98
C ASP A 44 37.69 -22.60 19.42
N CYS A 45 36.74 -22.45 20.35
CA CYS A 45 36.90 -22.85 21.76
C CYS A 45 36.07 -24.09 22.15
N GLU A 46 35.37 -24.71 21.21
CA GLU A 46 34.58 -25.96 21.35
C GLU A 46 33.49 -25.99 22.46
N GLU A 47 33.23 -24.86 23.12
CA GLU A 47 32.22 -24.71 24.15
C GLU A 47 30.78 -24.71 23.61
N ASN A 48 29.85 -25.23 24.43
CA ASN A 48 28.45 -25.46 24.06
C ASN A 48 27.47 -24.91 25.13
N PHE A 49 26.43 -24.20 24.69
CA PHE A 49 25.53 -23.43 25.57
C PHE A 49 24.06 -23.82 25.42
N SER A 50 23.31 -23.70 26.52
CA SER A 50 21.87 -23.93 26.57
C SER A 50 21.05 -22.75 26.03
N SER A 51 21.59 -21.53 26.08
CA SER A 51 20.89 -20.32 25.64
C SER A 51 21.83 -19.32 24.97
N HIS A 52 21.27 -18.41 24.15
CA HIS A 52 22.03 -17.31 23.56
C HIS A 52 22.56 -16.33 24.61
N LYS A 53 21.89 -16.21 25.76
CA LYS A 53 22.36 -15.37 26.87
C LYS A 53 23.69 -15.89 27.42
N ASP A 54 23.80 -17.21 27.61
CA ASP A 54 25.02 -17.85 28.09
C ASP A 54 26.16 -17.71 27.08
N LEU A 55 25.85 -17.87 25.78
CA LEU A 55 26.80 -17.65 24.69
C LEU A 55 27.36 -16.22 24.70
N ARG A 56 26.50 -15.20 24.82
CA ARG A 56 26.94 -13.78 24.86
C ARG A 56 27.86 -13.51 26.04
N LYS A 57 27.47 -13.97 27.23
CA LYS A 57 28.28 -13.84 28.44
C LYS A 57 29.65 -14.50 28.27
N HIS A 58 29.70 -15.68 27.65
CA HIS A 58 30.96 -16.35 27.33
C HIS A 58 31.83 -15.53 26.37
N LEU A 59 31.25 -14.97 25.30
CA LEU A 59 31.97 -14.13 24.34
C LEU A 59 32.54 -12.85 24.98
N GLU A 60 31.80 -12.21 25.89
CA GLU A 60 32.25 -11.02 26.61
C GLU A 60 33.35 -11.34 27.64
N THR A 61 33.19 -12.43 28.38
CA THR A 61 34.08 -12.75 29.52
C THR A 61 35.38 -13.42 29.08
N LEU A 62 35.29 -14.45 28.25
CA LEU A 62 36.43 -15.28 27.83
C LEU A 62 37.04 -14.80 26.52
N HIS A 63 36.23 -14.36 25.56
CA HIS A 63 36.72 -13.86 24.27
C HIS A 63 36.86 -12.34 24.19
N LYS A 64 36.51 -11.62 25.27
CA LYS A 64 36.64 -10.16 25.39
C LYS A 64 35.96 -9.36 24.25
N TYR A 65 34.90 -9.92 23.65
CA TYR A 65 34.09 -9.20 22.68
C TYR A 65 33.18 -8.18 23.37
N VAL A 66 33.01 -7.01 22.75
CA VAL A 66 31.98 -6.05 23.15
C VAL A 66 30.75 -6.30 22.29
N LEU A 67 29.66 -6.74 22.92
CA LEU A 67 28.40 -7.00 22.24
C LEU A 67 27.45 -5.82 22.44
N GLU A 68 27.18 -5.10 21.36
CA GLU A 68 26.29 -3.94 21.38
C GLU A 68 24.83 -4.39 21.20
N HIS A 69 23.93 -3.76 21.96
CA HIS A 69 22.50 -3.92 21.80
C HIS A 69 21.76 -2.60 21.89
N GLU A 70 20.59 -2.57 21.26
CA GLU A 70 19.68 -1.44 21.23
C GLU A 70 18.27 -1.91 21.57
N VAL A 71 17.48 -1.02 22.15
CA VAL A 71 16.07 -1.27 22.45
C VAL A 71 15.22 -0.32 21.62
N HIS A 72 14.30 -0.88 20.84
CA HIS A 72 13.39 -0.16 19.96
C HIS A 72 11.95 -0.42 20.37
N GLU A 73 11.10 0.60 20.27
CA GLU A 73 9.66 0.49 20.54
C GLU A 73 8.87 0.91 19.30
N PHE A 74 7.92 0.08 18.90
CA PHE A 74 7.11 0.26 17.70
C PHE A 74 5.64 0.27 18.06
N ILE A 75 4.87 1.10 17.35
CA ILE A 75 3.41 1.25 17.53
C ILE A 75 2.60 0.05 17.02
N SER A 76 3.22 -0.85 16.26
CA SER A 76 2.58 -2.08 15.75
C SER A 76 3.64 -3.08 15.27
N PHE A 77 3.24 -4.34 15.08
CA PHE A 77 4.12 -5.35 14.50
C PHE A 77 4.48 -5.06 13.04
N ALA A 78 3.58 -4.43 12.27
CA ALA A 78 3.86 -4.04 10.89
C ALA A 78 4.98 -2.98 10.83
N ALA A 79 4.98 -2.01 11.75
CA ALA A 79 6.05 -1.01 11.85
C ALA A 79 7.41 -1.64 12.21
N PHE A 80 7.41 -2.66 13.08
CA PHE A 80 8.60 -3.46 13.34
C PHE A 80 9.08 -4.21 12.08
N GLU A 81 8.18 -4.82 11.32
CA GLU A 81 8.56 -5.55 10.09
C GLU A 81 9.18 -4.61 9.04
N GLU A 82 8.65 -3.40 8.90
CA GLU A 82 9.21 -2.38 8.02
C GLU A 82 10.61 -1.93 8.46
N TRP A 83 10.80 -1.64 9.75
CA TRP A 83 12.10 -1.31 10.31
C TRP A 83 13.11 -2.46 10.16
N LYS A 84 12.67 -3.69 10.42
CA LYS A 84 13.51 -4.88 10.29
C LYS A 84 13.95 -5.05 8.83
N ASP A 85 13.05 -4.87 7.87
CA ASP A 85 13.37 -4.95 6.44
C ASP A 85 14.42 -3.88 6.03
N ASP A 86 14.26 -2.62 6.45
CA ASP A 86 15.22 -1.52 6.17
C ASP A 86 16.60 -1.76 6.83
N MET A 87 16.61 -2.24 8.07
CA MET A 87 17.84 -2.57 8.79
C MET A 87 18.56 -3.77 8.17
N GLU A 88 17.84 -4.82 7.74
CA GLU A 88 18.44 -5.96 7.04
C GLU A 88 19.02 -5.56 5.68
N GLU A 89 18.39 -4.61 4.98
CA GLU A 89 18.90 -4.05 3.73
C GLU A 89 20.16 -3.21 3.97
N THR A 90 20.15 -2.35 4.98
CA THR A 90 21.27 -1.45 5.30
C THR A 90 22.48 -2.20 5.85
N SER A 91 22.26 -3.18 6.73
CA SER A 91 23.33 -3.97 7.35
C SER A 91 23.82 -5.12 6.46
N GLY A 92 23.03 -5.55 5.47
CA GLY A 92 23.32 -6.73 4.66
C GLY A 92 23.18 -8.06 5.42
N HIS A 93 22.65 -8.03 6.64
CA HIS A 93 22.42 -9.21 7.49
C HIS A 93 20.94 -9.58 7.48
N LYS A 94 20.61 -10.88 7.42
CA LYS A 94 19.23 -11.37 7.51
C LYS A 94 18.98 -12.07 8.84
N TYR A 95 17.76 -11.98 9.34
CA TYR A 95 17.29 -12.60 10.58
C TYR A 95 16.02 -13.41 10.32
N VAL A 96 15.98 -14.61 10.87
CA VAL A 96 14.91 -15.59 10.66
C VAL A 96 14.40 -16.12 11.99
N SER A 97 13.09 -16.31 12.11
CA SER A 97 12.49 -17.00 13.25
C SER A 97 12.44 -18.51 12.99
N PRO A 98 13.03 -19.35 13.86
CA PRO A 98 13.02 -20.81 13.69
C PRO A 98 11.73 -21.47 14.20
N SER A 99 10.86 -20.74 14.89
CA SER A 99 9.63 -21.27 15.49
C SER A 99 8.44 -20.34 15.28
N SER A 100 7.24 -20.93 15.17
CA SER A 100 5.97 -20.19 15.24
C SER A 100 5.82 -19.50 16.59
N GLU A 101 5.02 -18.42 16.60
CA GLU A 101 4.77 -17.56 17.75
C GLU A 101 4.32 -18.36 18.98
N LYS A 102 4.92 -18.06 20.15
CA LYS A 102 4.47 -18.58 21.44
C LYS A 102 3.67 -17.48 22.15
N ILE A 103 2.35 -17.62 22.11
CA ILE A 103 1.42 -16.76 22.84
C ILE A 103 1.33 -17.29 24.28
N LEU A 104 1.65 -16.45 25.27
CA LEU A 104 1.44 -16.78 26.69
C LEU A 104 -0.04 -16.57 27.04
N GLN A 105 -0.55 -17.32 28.03
CA GLN A 105 -1.94 -17.20 28.52
C GLN A 105 -2.29 -15.79 29.05
N THR A 106 -1.29 -14.96 29.32
CA THR A 106 -1.42 -13.56 29.76
C THR A 106 -1.72 -12.57 28.62
N GLY A 107 -1.74 -13.03 27.36
CA GLY A 107 -1.90 -12.14 26.19
C GLY A 107 -0.61 -11.45 25.74
N GLU A 108 0.54 -11.86 26.25
CA GLU A 108 1.86 -11.37 25.80
C GLU A 108 2.55 -12.42 24.94
N GLY A 109 3.16 -11.99 23.82
CA GLY A 109 3.84 -12.88 22.87
C GLY A 109 5.32 -12.53 22.73
N LYS A 110 6.21 -13.53 22.79
CA LYS A 110 7.65 -13.36 22.49
C LYS A 110 8.06 -14.14 21.26
N THR A 111 8.68 -13.45 20.30
CA THR A 111 9.25 -14.02 19.08
C THR A 111 10.74 -13.71 19.00
N TYR A 112 11.55 -14.69 18.62
CA TYR A 112 13.00 -14.53 18.49
C TYR A 112 13.43 -14.66 17.04
N PHE A 113 14.22 -13.71 16.56
CA PHE A 113 14.82 -13.75 15.23
C PHE A 113 16.34 -13.87 15.36
N PHE A 114 16.92 -14.88 14.72
CA PHE A 114 18.36 -15.15 14.77
C PHE A 114 19.00 -14.90 13.42
N CYS A 115 20.28 -14.53 13.41
CA CYS A 115 21.03 -14.37 12.16
C CYS A 115 20.87 -15.59 11.24
N HIS A 116 20.57 -15.36 9.96
CA HIS A 116 20.38 -16.40 8.96
C HIS A 116 21.62 -17.30 8.81
N ARG A 117 22.82 -16.82 9.17
CA ARG A 117 24.05 -17.62 9.15
C ARG A 117 24.20 -18.57 10.35
N SER A 118 23.44 -18.37 11.42
CA SER A 118 23.46 -19.22 12.61
C SER A 118 23.00 -20.65 12.36
N GLY A 119 23.70 -21.60 12.98
CA GLY A 119 23.33 -23.01 13.05
C GLY A 119 23.98 -23.87 11.95
N VAL A 120 23.48 -25.09 11.80
CA VAL A 120 23.95 -26.10 10.83
C VAL A 120 22.92 -26.26 9.71
N SER A 121 23.36 -26.54 8.47
CA SER A 121 22.46 -26.80 7.36
C SER A 121 21.67 -28.11 7.56
N LYS A 122 20.42 -28.17 7.08
CA LYS A 122 19.64 -29.42 7.07
C LYS A 122 20.25 -30.52 6.19
N THR A 123 20.97 -30.15 5.12
CA THR A 123 21.64 -31.08 4.20
C THR A 123 22.83 -31.81 4.82
N ASP A 124 23.47 -31.19 5.82
CA ASP A 124 24.66 -31.75 6.48
C ASP A 124 24.28 -32.79 7.56
N ILE A 125 22.98 -32.90 7.86
CA ILE A 125 22.43 -33.80 8.87
C ILE A 125 21.98 -35.13 8.24
N THR A 126 21.64 -35.14 6.94
CA THR A 126 21.01 -36.31 6.27
C THR A 126 21.86 -36.97 5.18
N GLY A 127 23.09 -36.47 4.91
CA GLY A 127 24.04 -37.11 3.99
C GLY A 127 23.70 -37.08 2.49
N GLU A 128 22.47 -36.76 2.10
CA GLU A 128 22.04 -36.73 0.69
C GLU A 128 22.10 -35.31 0.08
N LYS A 129 22.85 -35.14 -1.01
CA LYS A 129 22.87 -33.91 -1.82
C LYS A 129 21.76 -33.93 -2.89
N PRO A 130 20.82 -32.96 -2.91
CA PRO A 130 20.03 -32.70 -4.12
C PRO A 130 20.87 -31.87 -5.09
N SER A 131 21.00 -32.31 -6.33
CA SER A 131 21.63 -31.51 -7.39
C SER A 131 20.76 -30.27 -7.72
N ARG A 132 21.42 -29.12 -7.90
CA ARG A 132 20.86 -27.83 -8.39
C ARG A 132 20.10 -26.93 -7.39
N ARG A 133 20.45 -26.90 -6.10
CA ARG A 133 20.10 -25.77 -5.19
C ARG A 133 21.35 -25.12 -4.60
N PRO A 134 21.34 -23.81 -4.30
CA PRO A 134 22.50 -23.10 -3.77
C PRO A 134 22.98 -23.75 -2.45
N VAL A 135 24.31 -23.82 -2.30
CA VAL A 135 25.01 -24.32 -1.13
C VAL A 135 24.56 -23.53 0.11
N SER A 136 24.30 -24.23 1.21
CA SER A 136 23.89 -23.61 2.48
C SER A 136 24.99 -22.70 3.03
N ILE A 137 24.62 -21.49 3.44
CA ILE A 137 25.56 -20.41 3.87
C ILE A 137 25.77 -20.36 5.39
N LYS A 138 25.28 -21.39 6.08
CA LYS A 138 25.33 -21.56 7.54
C LYS A 138 26.78 -21.73 8.02
N ILE A 139 27.13 -21.16 9.18
CA ILE A 139 28.51 -21.20 9.71
C ILE A 139 28.80 -22.47 10.53
N GLY A 140 27.81 -23.35 10.70
CA GLY A 140 27.91 -24.56 11.52
C GLY A 140 27.91 -24.30 13.03
N LYS A 141 28.07 -23.04 13.45
CA LYS A 141 28.08 -22.54 14.83
C LYS A 141 26.99 -21.46 15.00
N GLU A 142 26.84 -20.91 16.20
CA GLU A 142 25.79 -19.93 16.48
C GLU A 142 26.33 -18.49 16.50
N CYS A 143 25.71 -17.60 15.73
CA CYS A 143 26.03 -16.17 15.78
C CYS A 143 25.28 -15.50 16.97
N PRO A 144 25.94 -14.64 17.76
CA PRO A 144 25.30 -13.99 18.92
C PRO A 144 24.26 -12.93 18.55
N SER A 145 24.30 -12.45 17.30
CA SER A 145 23.39 -11.42 16.76
C SER A 145 21.95 -11.95 16.61
N SER A 146 20.99 -11.26 17.23
CA SER A 146 19.58 -11.67 17.26
C SER A 146 18.65 -10.52 17.70
N MET A 147 17.35 -10.68 17.46
CA MET A 147 16.29 -9.83 18.01
C MET A 147 15.37 -10.62 18.93
N GLU A 148 15.11 -10.08 20.11
CA GLU A 148 14.00 -10.49 20.97
C GLU A 148 12.85 -9.50 20.78
N VAL A 149 11.70 -9.98 20.31
CA VAL A 149 10.52 -9.16 20.00
C VAL A 149 9.40 -9.54 20.97
N ALA A 150 9.05 -8.63 21.86
CA ALA A 150 7.95 -8.76 22.81
C ALA A 150 6.75 -7.92 22.35
N ARG A 151 5.57 -8.52 22.28
CA ARG A 151 4.31 -7.87 21.86
C ARG A 151 3.37 -7.72 23.05
N SER A 152 2.78 -6.53 23.20
CA SER A 152 1.69 -6.25 24.13
C SER A 152 0.36 -6.25 23.36
N LEU A 153 -0.53 -7.21 23.62
CA LEU A 153 -1.84 -7.26 22.94
C LEU A 153 -2.82 -6.19 23.45
N SER A 154 -2.67 -5.70 24.68
CA SER A 154 -3.54 -4.67 25.25
C SER A 154 -3.25 -3.27 24.70
N GLU A 155 -1.99 -2.98 24.37
CA GLU A 155 -1.56 -1.67 23.88
C GLU A 155 -1.27 -1.66 22.36
N GLY A 156 -1.15 -2.84 21.74
CA GLY A 156 -0.75 -3.00 20.33
C GLY A 156 0.72 -2.67 20.05
N THR A 157 1.51 -2.38 21.10
CA THR A 157 2.92 -1.97 21.00
C THR A 157 3.86 -3.17 20.92
N VAL A 158 5.01 -2.96 20.29
CA VAL A 158 6.06 -3.98 20.09
C VAL A 158 7.40 -3.45 20.58
N LYS A 159 8.01 -4.15 21.53
CA LYS A 159 9.33 -3.84 22.08
C LYS A 159 10.36 -4.83 21.56
N VAL A 160 11.46 -4.32 21.02
CA VAL A 160 12.51 -5.11 20.37
C VAL A 160 13.84 -4.86 21.06
N THR A 161 14.47 -5.91 21.57
CA THR A 161 15.87 -5.86 22.00
C THR A 161 16.74 -6.47 20.89
N PHE A 162 17.52 -5.63 20.22
CA PHE A 162 18.33 -6.00 19.07
C PHE A 162 19.81 -6.06 19.43
N TRP A 163 20.40 -7.25 19.35
CA TRP A 163 21.83 -7.48 19.48
C TRP A 163 22.45 -7.48 18.09
N LYS A 164 23.27 -6.48 17.77
CA LYS A 164 23.76 -6.23 16.39
C LYS A 164 25.15 -6.80 16.10
N THR A 165 25.95 -7.10 17.12
CA THR A 165 27.32 -7.58 16.94
C THR A 165 27.34 -9.00 16.39
N HIS A 166 27.95 -9.20 15.20
CA HIS A 166 28.19 -10.51 14.60
C HIS A 166 29.57 -11.04 14.98
N VAL A 167 29.66 -12.34 15.29
CA VAL A 167 30.92 -13.04 15.63
C VAL A 167 30.99 -14.36 14.85
N GLY A 168 32.18 -14.73 14.38
CA GLY A 168 32.45 -15.98 13.66
C GLY A 168 32.16 -15.96 12.15
N HIS A 169 31.74 -14.82 11.59
CA HIS A 169 31.62 -14.66 10.13
C HIS A 169 31.78 -13.21 9.70
N LYS A 170 32.33 -13.00 8.50
CA LYS A 170 32.34 -11.70 7.83
C LYS A 170 31.07 -11.49 7.00
N LEU A 171 30.82 -10.24 6.63
CA LEU A 171 29.85 -9.87 5.60
C LEU A 171 30.33 -10.41 4.24
N GLU A 172 29.48 -11.16 3.54
CA GLU A 172 29.74 -11.52 2.14
C GLU A 172 28.93 -10.60 1.23
N PRO A 173 29.58 -9.79 0.37
CA PRO A 173 28.87 -9.08 -0.67
C PRO A 173 28.43 -10.11 -1.73
N LYS A 174 27.13 -10.14 -2.02
CA LYS A 174 26.45 -10.94 -3.06
C LYS A 174 25.89 -12.30 -2.64
N TYR A 175 24.89 -12.31 -1.76
CA TYR A 175 23.67 -13.12 -1.98
C TYR A 175 22.48 -12.41 -1.32
N ALA A 176 22.19 -11.18 -1.77
CA ALA A 176 20.90 -10.57 -1.55
C ALA A 176 19.85 -11.47 -2.23
N SER A 177 19.26 -12.39 -1.48
CA SER A 177 18.16 -13.19 -2.00
C SER A 177 17.06 -12.20 -2.39
N LEU A 178 16.84 -12.08 -3.70
CA LEU A 178 15.76 -11.34 -4.34
C LEU A 178 14.44 -11.97 -3.94
N ARG A 179 14.00 -11.74 -2.70
CA ARG A 179 12.57 -11.81 -2.41
C ARG A 179 11.99 -10.59 -3.11
N LYS A 180 11.06 -10.83 -4.03
CA LYS A 180 10.30 -9.82 -4.77
C LYS A 180 9.57 -8.88 -3.78
N LYS A 181 10.27 -7.86 -3.28
CA LYS A 181 9.72 -6.57 -2.90
C LYS A 181 10.59 -5.52 -3.59
N SER A 182 9.92 -4.50 -4.08
CA SER A 182 10.39 -3.44 -4.97
C SER A 182 11.88 -3.11 -4.82
N ARG A 183 12.63 -3.20 -5.92
CA ARG A 183 13.79 -2.33 -6.16
C ARG A 183 13.26 -0.90 -6.24
N THR A 184 12.91 -0.30 -5.12
CA THR A 184 13.09 1.12 -4.91
C THR A 184 14.51 1.23 -4.36
N LYS A 185 15.48 1.27 -5.29
CA LYS A 185 16.68 2.10 -5.10
C LYS A 185 16.16 3.35 -4.39
N LYS A 186 16.65 3.72 -3.19
CA LYS A 186 16.23 4.96 -2.51
C LYS A 186 16.34 6.06 -3.56
N LEU A 187 15.24 6.39 -4.21
CA LEU A 187 15.22 7.40 -5.26
C LEU A 187 15.54 8.66 -4.50
N GLY A 188 16.48 9.46 -5.01
CA GLY A 188 16.83 10.72 -4.38
C GLY A 188 15.57 11.54 -4.11
N LYS A 189 15.62 12.47 -3.17
CA LYS A 189 14.60 13.51 -3.12
C LYS A 189 14.63 14.22 -4.48
N VAL A 190 13.49 14.35 -5.15
CA VAL A 190 13.39 15.16 -6.37
C VAL A 190 13.67 16.60 -5.98
N ASP A 191 14.82 17.12 -6.38
CA ASP A 191 15.35 18.45 -6.07
C ASP A 191 15.38 19.38 -7.31
N PHE A 192 14.63 19.00 -8.34
CA PHE A 192 14.51 19.69 -9.62
C PHE A 192 13.05 19.88 -10.01
N ASP A 193 12.81 20.72 -11.01
CA ASP A 193 11.48 21.19 -11.36
C ASP A 193 10.74 20.18 -12.23
N VAL A 194 9.59 19.71 -11.74
CA VAL A 194 8.74 18.73 -12.43
C VAL A 194 7.34 19.27 -12.61
N CYS A 195 6.85 19.22 -13.86
CA CYS A 195 5.48 19.57 -14.21
C CYS A 195 4.78 18.39 -14.92
N VAL A 196 3.45 18.45 -14.97
CA VAL A 196 2.60 17.42 -15.59
C VAL A 196 1.73 18.05 -16.66
N VAL A 197 1.55 17.37 -17.79
CA VAL A 197 0.57 17.70 -18.82
C VAL A 197 -0.42 16.54 -18.97
N LEU A 198 -1.70 16.85 -18.81
CA LEU A 198 -2.83 15.94 -18.92
C LEU A 198 -3.67 16.27 -20.17
N PRO A 199 -3.43 15.64 -21.33
CA PRO A 199 -4.32 15.78 -22.48
C PRO A 199 -5.71 15.20 -22.16
N ALA A 200 -6.71 16.09 -22.12
CA ALA A 200 -8.10 15.79 -21.78
C ALA A 200 -9.11 16.45 -22.75
N ALA A 201 -8.66 16.85 -23.95
CA ALA A 201 -9.51 17.47 -24.99
C ALA A 201 -10.26 16.46 -25.88
N GLY A 202 -9.96 15.16 -25.75
CA GLY A 202 -10.60 14.13 -26.58
C GLY A 202 -12.07 13.90 -26.22
N ILE A 203 -12.89 13.60 -27.23
CA ILE A 203 -14.33 13.34 -27.07
C ILE A 203 -14.66 11.91 -26.60
N GLY A 204 -13.74 10.95 -26.79
CA GLY A 204 -13.88 9.60 -26.24
C GLY A 204 -14.88 8.68 -26.97
N GLU A 205 -14.97 8.78 -28.30
CA GLU A 205 -15.91 8.06 -29.18
C GLU A 205 -16.19 6.60 -28.82
N ARG A 206 -15.16 5.83 -28.43
CA ARG A 206 -15.28 4.41 -28.04
C ARG A 206 -16.18 4.13 -26.83
N MET A 207 -16.50 5.15 -26.03
CA MET A 207 -17.43 5.04 -24.90
C MET A 207 -18.89 5.14 -25.33
N GLY A 208 -19.17 5.75 -26.48
CA GLY A 208 -20.54 5.88 -27.01
C GLY A 208 -21.49 6.67 -26.12
N LEU A 209 -20.99 7.55 -25.25
CA LEU A 209 -21.79 8.40 -24.37
C LEU A 209 -21.86 9.83 -24.91
N GLU A 210 -22.94 10.54 -24.56
CA GLU A 210 -23.11 11.96 -24.91
C GLU A 210 -22.11 12.87 -24.18
N ILE A 211 -21.70 12.47 -22.97
CA ILE A 211 -20.75 13.22 -22.14
C ILE A 211 -19.32 12.71 -22.43
N PRO A 212 -18.34 13.60 -22.69
CA PRO A 212 -16.96 13.20 -22.86
C PRO A 212 -16.44 12.45 -21.65
N LYS A 213 -15.70 11.36 -21.91
CA LYS A 213 -15.38 10.34 -20.90
C LYS A 213 -14.66 10.84 -19.65
N GLN A 214 -13.89 11.92 -19.77
CA GLN A 214 -13.16 12.55 -18.67
C GLN A 214 -14.10 13.15 -17.62
N TYR A 215 -15.33 13.48 -17.99
CA TYR A 215 -16.34 14.04 -17.10
C TYR A 215 -17.27 12.99 -16.48
N ILE A 216 -17.11 11.70 -16.82
CA ILE A 216 -17.97 10.65 -16.28
C ILE A 216 -17.78 10.56 -14.76
N PRO A 217 -18.86 10.69 -13.99
CA PRO A 217 -18.79 10.58 -12.54
C PRO A 217 -18.58 9.13 -12.12
N ILE A 218 -17.61 8.91 -11.24
CA ILE A 218 -17.43 7.66 -10.49
C ILE A 218 -17.56 8.03 -9.02
N HIS A 219 -18.55 7.48 -8.33
CA HIS A 219 -18.94 7.91 -6.99
C HIS A 219 -19.10 9.44 -6.91
N GLN A 220 -19.97 10.00 -7.76
CA GLN A 220 -20.26 11.45 -7.84
C GLN A 220 -19.09 12.38 -8.23
N LYS A 221 -17.88 11.86 -8.41
CA LYS A 221 -16.70 12.66 -8.81
C LYS A 221 -16.25 12.32 -10.22
N PRO A 222 -16.08 13.30 -11.12
CA PRO A 222 -15.58 13.04 -12.47
C PRO A 222 -14.23 12.34 -12.47
N ILE A 223 -14.03 11.38 -13.40
CA ILE A 223 -12.81 10.57 -13.44
C ILE A 223 -11.54 11.42 -13.56
N ILE A 224 -11.58 12.54 -14.29
CA ILE A 224 -10.45 13.47 -14.42
C ILE A 224 -9.98 14.01 -13.07
N CYS A 225 -10.91 14.31 -12.16
CA CYS A 225 -10.62 14.89 -10.86
C CYS A 225 -9.81 13.92 -9.99
N TYR A 226 -10.02 12.61 -10.12
CA TYR A 226 -9.19 11.62 -9.43
C TYR A 226 -7.75 11.63 -9.94
N THR A 227 -7.55 11.76 -11.25
CA THR A 227 -6.21 11.87 -11.85
C THR A 227 -5.52 13.17 -11.42
N VAL A 228 -6.24 14.30 -11.45
CA VAL A 228 -5.72 15.61 -11.02
C VAL A 228 -5.30 15.57 -9.55
N ASP A 229 -6.17 15.11 -8.64
CA ASP A 229 -5.84 14.98 -7.22
C ASP A 229 -4.65 14.05 -6.97
N ALA A 230 -4.51 12.97 -7.75
CA ALA A 230 -3.37 12.08 -7.63
C ALA A 230 -2.05 12.82 -7.87
N PHE A 231 -1.99 13.73 -8.85
CA PHE A 231 -0.80 14.54 -9.11
C PHE A 231 -0.64 15.72 -8.14
N LEU A 232 -1.73 16.41 -7.77
CA LEU A 232 -1.67 17.54 -6.84
C LEU A 232 -1.11 17.13 -5.46
N ARG A 233 -1.39 15.89 -5.02
CA ARG A 233 -0.87 15.33 -3.76
C ARG A 233 0.64 15.06 -3.76
N ILE A 234 1.30 15.04 -4.93
CA ILE A 234 2.73 14.74 -5.01
C ILE A 234 3.53 16.02 -4.72
N PRO A 235 4.33 16.07 -3.63
CA PRO A 235 4.93 17.32 -3.17
C PRO A 235 5.86 17.98 -4.17
N PHE A 236 6.67 17.20 -4.89
CA PHE A 236 7.67 17.71 -5.85
C PHE A 236 7.09 18.17 -7.18
N ILE A 237 5.80 17.93 -7.45
CA ILE A 237 5.16 18.43 -8.67
C ILE A 237 4.79 19.89 -8.48
N LYS A 238 5.34 20.75 -9.33
CA LYS A 238 5.15 22.20 -9.29
C LYS A 238 3.86 22.64 -9.96
N LYS A 239 3.58 22.11 -11.17
CA LYS A 239 2.39 22.47 -11.94
C LYS A 239 1.77 21.23 -12.60
N VAL A 240 0.44 21.18 -12.62
CA VAL A 240 -0.39 20.21 -13.35
C VAL A 240 -1.21 20.99 -14.36
N VAL A 241 -0.90 20.79 -15.64
CA VAL A 241 -1.58 21.41 -16.78
C VAL A 241 -2.63 20.46 -17.33
N VAL A 242 -3.90 20.82 -17.22
CA VAL A 242 -5.01 20.09 -17.83
C VAL A 242 -5.35 20.75 -19.15
N VAL A 243 -5.29 19.98 -20.23
CA VAL A 243 -5.60 20.47 -21.58
C VAL A 243 -7.02 20.04 -21.93
N ALA A 244 -7.96 20.97 -21.93
CA ALA A 244 -9.36 20.75 -22.27
C ALA A 244 -9.63 21.04 -23.75
N ALA A 245 -10.77 20.59 -24.26
CA ALA A 245 -11.26 21.05 -25.56
C ALA A 245 -11.57 22.56 -25.47
N PRO A 246 -11.44 23.35 -26.55
CA PRO A 246 -11.62 24.80 -26.51
C PRO A 246 -12.98 25.19 -25.94
N ASP A 247 -14.04 24.50 -26.35
CA ASP A 247 -15.42 24.74 -25.90
C ASP A 247 -15.72 24.16 -24.51
N SER A 248 -14.74 23.54 -23.85
CA SER A 248 -14.91 22.88 -22.54
C SER A 248 -13.95 23.39 -21.48
N VAL A 249 -13.18 24.45 -21.73
CA VAL A 249 -12.24 25.02 -20.77
C VAL A 249 -12.95 25.47 -19.49
N GLU A 250 -14.06 26.21 -19.63
CA GLU A 250 -14.83 26.71 -18.49
C GLU A 250 -15.47 25.56 -17.68
N LEU A 251 -16.04 24.57 -18.37
CA LEU A 251 -16.57 23.37 -17.72
C LEU A 251 -15.48 22.60 -16.96
N MET A 252 -14.28 22.47 -17.55
CA MET A 252 -13.15 21.81 -16.89
C MET A 252 -12.70 22.59 -15.65
N LEU A 253 -12.64 23.92 -15.73
CA LEU A 253 -12.31 24.78 -14.60
C LEU A 253 -13.31 24.64 -13.47
N GLN A 254 -14.60 24.76 -13.75
CA GLN A 254 -15.67 24.55 -12.77
C GLN A 254 -15.55 23.16 -12.13
N THR A 255 -15.52 22.11 -12.95
CA THR A 255 -15.41 20.72 -12.51
C THR A 255 -14.24 20.47 -11.57
N VAL A 256 -13.04 20.93 -11.95
CA VAL A 256 -11.83 20.70 -11.14
C VAL A 256 -11.84 21.58 -9.89
N SER A 257 -12.32 22.83 -9.98
CA SER A 257 -12.40 23.75 -8.84
C SER A 257 -13.36 23.30 -7.74
N GLU A 258 -14.48 22.69 -8.12
CA GLU A 258 -15.50 22.22 -7.17
C GLU A 258 -15.14 20.87 -6.56
N MET A 259 -14.44 20.00 -7.30
CA MET A 259 -14.30 18.58 -6.94
C MET A 259 -12.89 18.14 -6.57
N CYS A 260 -11.86 18.99 -6.75
CA CYS A 260 -10.48 18.69 -6.39
C CYS A 260 -10.02 19.50 -5.18
N ASN A 261 -9.05 18.97 -4.42
CA ASN A 261 -8.45 19.72 -3.33
C ASN A 261 -7.35 20.64 -3.88
N LEU A 262 -7.74 21.86 -4.24
CA LEU A 262 -6.82 22.85 -4.77
C LEU A 262 -6.08 23.54 -3.62
N GLU A 263 -4.79 23.23 -3.48
CA GLU A 263 -3.89 23.91 -2.55
C GLU A 263 -2.78 24.63 -3.33
N GLY A 264 -2.72 25.96 -3.15
CA GLY A 264 -1.76 26.82 -3.83
C GLY A 264 -2.00 26.93 -5.34
N ASP A 265 -1.00 27.46 -6.04
CA ASP A 265 -1.04 27.68 -7.49
C ASP A 265 -0.36 26.49 -8.23
N LYS A 266 -0.89 25.28 -8.05
CA LYS A 266 -0.37 24.07 -8.72
C LYS A 266 -1.16 23.68 -9.97
N LEU A 267 -2.36 24.20 -10.18
CA LEU A 267 -3.22 23.80 -11.30
C LEU A 267 -3.22 24.88 -12.38
N LEU A 268 -3.09 24.46 -13.64
CA LEU A 268 -3.30 25.30 -14.81
C LEU A 268 -4.25 24.57 -15.77
N ILE A 269 -5.20 25.30 -16.35
CA ILE A 269 -6.09 24.76 -17.38
C ILE A 269 -5.86 25.57 -18.65
N THR A 270 -5.70 24.87 -19.76
CA THR A 270 -5.53 25.46 -21.10
C THR A 270 -6.41 24.73 -22.09
N ASP A 271 -6.72 25.36 -23.21
CA ASP A 271 -7.31 24.70 -24.36
C ASP A 271 -6.25 23.92 -25.16
N GLY A 272 -6.71 22.97 -25.96
CA GLY A 272 -5.90 22.26 -26.94
C GLY A 272 -6.74 21.77 -28.12
N ALA A 273 -6.07 21.34 -29.17
CA ALA A 273 -6.74 20.83 -30.37
C ALA A 273 -7.08 19.33 -30.26
N GLY A 274 -7.89 18.85 -31.21
CA GLY A 274 -8.58 17.55 -31.15
C GLY A 274 -7.69 16.30 -31.14
N ALA A 275 -6.50 16.34 -31.74
CA ALA A 275 -5.58 15.20 -31.70
C ALA A 275 -4.75 15.17 -30.41
N ARG A 276 -4.41 13.97 -29.93
CA ARG A 276 -3.68 13.77 -28.66
C ARG A 276 -2.35 14.53 -28.63
N HIS A 277 -1.55 14.48 -29.70
CA HIS A 277 -0.27 15.18 -29.74
C HIS A 277 -0.47 16.70 -29.83
N GLN A 278 -1.47 17.19 -30.55
CA GLN A 278 -1.76 18.63 -30.56
C GLN A 278 -2.16 19.14 -29.18
N SER A 279 -2.99 18.40 -28.43
CA SER A 279 -3.29 18.72 -27.03
C SER A 279 -2.03 18.76 -26.16
N ILE A 280 -1.12 17.78 -26.31
CA ILE A 280 0.14 17.79 -25.55
C ILE A 280 0.98 19.01 -25.92
N LYS A 281 1.07 19.38 -27.21
CA LYS A 281 1.79 20.57 -27.69
C LYS A 281 1.25 21.84 -27.04
N SER A 282 -0.07 22.01 -26.96
CA SER A 282 -0.70 23.13 -26.25
C SER A 282 -0.32 23.17 -24.77
N GLY A 283 -0.31 22.02 -24.09
CA GLY A 283 0.13 21.93 -22.69
C GLY A 283 1.61 22.30 -22.50
N LEU A 284 2.48 21.93 -23.44
CA LEU A 284 3.90 22.32 -23.42
C LEU A 284 4.09 23.83 -23.66
N LEU A 285 3.30 24.43 -24.57
CA LEU A 285 3.29 25.87 -24.78
C LEU A 285 2.80 26.61 -23.53
N ALA A 286 1.77 26.11 -22.85
CA ALA A 286 1.30 26.67 -21.60
C ALA A 286 2.38 26.63 -20.51
N LEU A 287 3.12 25.51 -20.38
CA LEU A 287 4.27 25.46 -19.47
C LEU A 287 5.32 26.51 -19.82
N LYS A 288 5.62 26.70 -21.12
CA LYS A 288 6.58 27.71 -21.60
C LYS A 288 6.16 29.14 -21.27
N SER A 289 4.86 29.42 -21.31
CA SER A 289 4.31 30.77 -21.08
C SER A 289 4.08 31.11 -19.60
N TYR A 290 3.78 30.11 -18.76
CA TYR A 290 3.29 30.34 -17.39
C TYR A 290 4.23 29.81 -16.30
N CYS A 291 5.30 29.10 -16.62
CA CYS A 291 6.26 28.59 -15.63
C CYS A 291 7.62 29.26 -15.79
N GLU A 292 8.05 29.99 -14.77
CA GLU A 292 9.41 30.49 -14.61
C GLU A 292 9.99 30.05 -13.25
N PRO A 293 11.11 29.31 -13.22
CA PRO A 293 11.84 28.76 -14.37
C PRO A 293 11.03 27.65 -15.08
N LEU A 294 11.46 27.31 -16.31
CA LEU A 294 10.93 26.15 -17.04
C LEU A 294 11.21 24.85 -16.26
N PRO A 295 10.32 23.85 -16.34
CA PRO A 295 10.56 22.57 -15.69
C PRO A 295 11.75 21.85 -16.32
N GLU A 296 12.57 21.18 -15.51
CA GLU A 296 13.59 20.25 -16.02
C GLU A 296 12.94 19.01 -16.63
N ILE A 297 11.89 18.49 -15.96
CA ILE A 297 11.17 17.29 -16.38
C ILE A 297 9.68 17.60 -16.55
N VAL A 298 9.11 17.11 -17.65
CA VAL A 298 7.67 17.10 -17.89
C VAL A 298 7.14 15.67 -17.97
N ILE A 299 6.06 15.42 -17.24
CA ILE A 299 5.31 14.16 -17.26
C ILE A 299 4.14 14.32 -18.21
N ILE A 300 3.97 13.37 -19.13
CA ILE A 300 2.76 13.22 -19.94
C ILE A 300 1.95 12.07 -19.36
N HIS A 301 0.68 12.32 -19.03
CA HIS A 301 -0.22 11.30 -18.48
C HIS A 301 -1.65 11.48 -18.98
N ASP A 302 -2.35 10.39 -19.28
CA ASP A 302 -3.74 10.50 -19.75
C ASP A 302 -4.67 10.89 -18.59
N GLY A 303 -5.58 11.85 -18.80
CA GLY A 303 -6.52 12.32 -17.78
C GLY A 303 -7.48 11.27 -17.21
N VAL A 304 -7.62 10.11 -17.87
CA VAL A 304 -8.52 9.00 -17.47
C VAL A 304 -7.76 7.76 -16.98
N ARG A 305 -6.60 7.97 -16.34
CA ARG A 305 -5.77 6.95 -15.67
C ARG A 305 -5.53 7.34 -14.21
N PRO A 306 -6.56 7.25 -13.34
CA PRO A 306 -6.45 7.74 -11.97
C PRO A 306 -5.65 6.82 -11.03
N PHE A 307 -5.35 5.58 -11.46
CA PHE A 307 -4.70 4.58 -10.61
C PHE A 307 -3.26 4.33 -11.06
N PHE A 308 -2.31 4.76 -10.22
CA PHE A 308 -0.91 4.41 -10.36
C PHE A 308 -0.24 4.30 -8.99
N PRO A 309 0.75 3.39 -8.81
CA PRO A 309 1.53 3.32 -7.59
C PRO A 309 2.33 4.60 -7.34
N ASP A 310 2.41 5.06 -6.09
CA ASP A 310 3.10 6.31 -5.74
C ASP A 310 4.57 6.34 -6.17
N ASP A 311 5.24 5.19 -6.20
CA ASP A 311 6.65 5.08 -6.55
C ASP A 311 6.93 5.17 -8.05
N ILE A 312 5.92 4.95 -8.92
CA ILE A 312 6.14 4.92 -10.37
C ILE A 312 6.49 6.30 -10.93
N ILE A 313 5.88 7.34 -10.39
CA ILE A 313 6.09 8.74 -10.82
C ILE A 313 7.54 9.12 -10.58
N SER A 314 8.04 8.88 -9.37
CA SER A 314 9.44 9.15 -9.04
C SER A 314 10.38 8.33 -9.94
N LYS A 315 10.10 7.03 -10.15
CA LYS A 315 10.90 6.14 -11.01
C LYS A 315 11.02 6.64 -12.45
N VAL A 316 9.91 7.05 -13.06
CA VAL A 316 9.91 7.54 -14.45
C VAL A 316 10.60 8.90 -14.55
N VAL A 317 10.43 9.78 -13.56
CA VAL A 317 11.07 11.10 -13.49
C VAL A 317 12.60 10.98 -13.43
N PHE A 318 13.14 10.16 -12.52
CA PHE A 318 14.59 9.96 -12.44
C PHE A 318 15.15 9.28 -13.70
N ALA A 319 14.44 8.30 -14.25
CA ALA A 319 14.86 7.65 -15.49
C ALA A 319 14.88 8.65 -16.67
N ALA A 320 13.92 9.58 -16.74
CA ALA A 320 13.90 10.64 -17.75
C ALA A 320 15.03 11.65 -17.54
N LYS A 321 15.35 11.99 -16.28
CA LYS A 321 16.50 12.85 -15.96
C LYS A 321 17.82 12.22 -16.43
N ASP A 322 18.00 10.93 -16.20
CA ASP A 322 19.24 10.21 -16.57
C ASP A 322 19.35 9.89 -18.08
N HIS A 323 18.21 9.69 -18.77
CA HIS A 323 18.19 9.17 -20.14
C HIS A 323 17.50 10.10 -21.16
N GLY A 324 17.07 11.29 -20.77
CA GLY A 324 16.31 12.23 -21.59
C GLY A 324 14.82 11.90 -21.70
N ALA A 325 14.45 10.63 -21.86
CA ALA A 325 13.07 10.17 -21.94
C ALA A 325 12.88 8.82 -21.23
N ALA A 326 11.73 8.64 -20.59
CA ALA A 326 11.36 7.37 -19.98
C ALA A 326 9.86 7.13 -20.03
N GLY A 327 9.47 5.86 -20.07
CA GLY A 327 8.07 5.45 -20.09
C GLY A 327 7.84 4.11 -19.43
N VAL A 328 6.62 3.91 -18.95
CA VAL A 328 6.21 2.68 -18.29
C VAL A 328 5.69 1.68 -19.32
N THR A 329 5.97 0.40 -19.12
CA THR A 329 5.52 -0.67 -20.01
C THR A 329 4.97 -1.87 -19.25
N CYS A 330 3.95 -2.50 -19.83
CA CYS A 330 3.34 -3.73 -19.34
C CYS A 330 3.59 -4.89 -20.30
N PRO A 331 3.62 -6.14 -19.81
CA PRO A 331 3.53 -7.31 -20.68
C PRO A 331 2.17 -7.30 -21.41
N LEU A 332 2.17 -7.75 -22.66
CA LEU A 332 0.93 -7.96 -23.41
C LEU A 332 0.17 -9.16 -22.82
N ILE A 333 -1.14 -9.02 -22.63
CA ILE A 333 -2.03 -10.13 -22.25
C ILE A 333 -2.41 -10.91 -23.51
N SER A 334 -3.05 -10.24 -24.47
CA SER A 334 -3.52 -10.85 -25.71
C SER A 334 -2.40 -11.01 -26.73
N THR A 335 -2.55 -12.00 -27.62
CA THR A 335 -1.76 -12.12 -28.85
C THR A 335 -2.04 -10.92 -29.74
N VAL A 336 -0.99 -10.32 -30.30
CA VAL A 336 -1.11 -9.21 -31.26
C VAL A 336 -0.92 -9.77 -32.66
N ILE A 337 -1.88 -9.52 -33.52
CA ILE A 337 -1.87 -9.95 -34.92
C ILE A 337 -2.00 -8.74 -35.84
N SER A 338 -1.37 -8.80 -37.02
CA SER A 338 -1.66 -7.87 -38.12
C SER A 338 -2.82 -8.40 -38.95
N VAL A 339 -3.59 -7.49 -39.53
CA VAL A 339 -4.68 -7.80 -40.47
C VAL A 339 -4.28 -7.26 -41.83
N ASP A 340 -4.48 -8.04 -42.90
CA ASP A 340 -4.20 -7.59 -44.26
C ASP A 340 -5.32 -6.68 -44.81
N ASN A 341 -5.11 -6.15 -46.02
CA ASN A 341 -6.07 -5.24 -46.66
C ASN A 341 -7.43 -5.88 -46.99
N LYS A 342 -7.56 -7.21 -46.87
CA LYS A 342 -8.80 -7.96 -47.11
C LYS A 342 -9.47 -8.42 -45.83
N GLY A 343 -8.93 -8.08 -44.66
CA GLY A 343 -9.47 -8.46 -43.36
C GLY A 343 -9.03 -9.84 -42.87
N PHE A 344 -8.06 -10.48 -43.52
CA PHE A 344 -7.54 -11.78 -43.09
C PHE A 344 -6.34 -11.62 -42.15
N LEU A 345 -6.09 -12.67 -41.37
CA LEU A 345 -4.92 -12.76 -40.49
C LEU A 345 -3.64 -12.65 -41.35
N GLY A 346 -2.82 -11.63 -41.07
CA GLY A 346 -1.48 -11.48 -41.62
C GLY A 346 -0.45 -12.24 -40.80
N THR A 347 0.14 -11.58 -39.82
CA THR A 347 1.21 -12.13 -38.97
C THR A 347 0.83 -12.11 -37.50
N SER A 348 1.32 -13.09 -36.73
CA SER A 348 1.23 -13.10 -35.27
C SER A 348 2.58 -12.68 -34.69
N LEU A 349 2.58 -11.64 -33.86
CA LEU A 349 3.82 -11.11 -33.27
C LEU A 349 4.29 -11.97 -32.09
N ASP A 350 5.61 -12.17 -31.96
CA ASP A 350 6.20 -12.80 -30.77
C ASP A 350 6.04 -11.89 -29.54
N ARG A 351 5.01 -12.18 -28.75
CA ARG A 351 4.63 -11.44 -27.54
C ARG A 351 5.78 -11.20 -26.56
N ASN A 352 6.83 -12.02 -26.55
CA ASN A 352 7.99 -11.83 -25.67
C ASN A 352 8.83 -10.61 -26.05
N GLN A 353 8.79 -10.17 -27.30
CA GLN A 353 9.55 -9.04 -27.83
C GLN A 353 8.80 -7.71 -27.73
N PHE A 354 7.47 -7.75 -27.58
CA PHE A 354 6.63 -6.55 -27.54
C PHE A 354 6.09 -6.27 -26.15
N ARG A 355 5.76 -5.00 -25.90
CA ARG A 355 5.16 -4.53 -24.65
C ARG A 355 4.05 -3.53 -24.96
N ALA A 356 3.07 -3.44 -24.08
CA ALA A 356 2.13 -2.33 -24.09
C ALA A 356 2.82 -1.10 -23.50
N SER A 357 2.85 0.00 -24.24
CA SER A 357 3.25 1.31 -23.72
C SER A 357 2.14 1.88 -22.86
N GLU A 358 2.48 2.35 -21.67
CA GLU A 358 1.54 2.89 -20.70
C GLU A 358 1.99 4.26 -20.19
N MET A 359 1.10 4.93 -19.46
CA MET A 359 1.39 6.18 -18.77
C MET A 359 1.64 5.90 -17.28
N PRO A 360 2.41 6.73 -16.56
CA PRO A 360 3.03 7.99 -17.01
C PRO A 360 4.25 7.79 -17.93
N GLN A 361 4.53 8.81 -18.74
CA GLN A 361 5.79 8.98 -19.44
C GLN A 361 6.44 10.29 -18.98
N ALA A 362 7.76 10.34 -18.88
CA ALA A 362 8.47 11.54 -18.46
C ALA A 362 9.62 11.86 -19.43
N PHE A 363 9.90 13.15 -19.58
CA PHE A 363 10.86 13.65 -20.54
C PHE A 363 11.58 14.86 -19.97
N GLN A 364 12.84 15.06 -20.35
CA GLN A 364 13.46 16.38 -20.26
C GLN A 364 12.62 17.37 -21.08
N PHE A 365 12.27 18.51 -20.48
CA PHE A 365 11.34 19.46 -21.10
C PHE A 365 11.84 19.94 -22.46
N ASP A 366 13.08 20.43 -22.53
CA ASP A 366 13.68 20.95 -23.77
C ASP A 366 13.71 19.90 -24.88
N LEU A 367 14.00 18.65 -24.52
CA LEU A 367 14.03 17.52 -25.46
C LEU A 367 12.64 17.25 -26.06
N LEU A 368 11.61 17.18 -25.21
CA LEU A 368 10.25 16.95 -25.65
C LEU A 368 9.74 18.14 -26.47
N PHE A 369 9.98 19.36 -26.00
CA PHE A 369 9.55 20.58 -26.67
C PHE A 369 10.14 20.64 -28.09
N LYS A 370 11.44 20.43 -28.24
CA LYS A 370 12.12 20.35 -29.53
C LYS A 370 11.50 19.28 -30.45
N ALA A 371 11.26 18.08 -29.93
CA ALA A 371 10.64 17.01 -30.72
C ALA A 371 9.26 17.42 -31.27
N TYR A 372 8.47 18.17 -30.50
CA TYR A 372 7.15 18.67 -30.91
C TYR A 372 7.19 19.91 -31.82
N GLU A 373 8.27 20.69 -31.80
CA GLU A 373 8.53 21.76 -32.76
C GLU A 373 8.89 21.20 -34.14
N GLU A 374 9.72 20.15 -34.17
CA GLU A 374 10.19 19.52 -35.41
C GLU A 374 9.22 18.47 -35.97
N SER A 375 8.21 18.05 -35.18
CA SER A 375 7.22 17.06 -35.60
C SER A 375 6.38 17.52 -36.79
N SER A 376 6.29 16.66 -37.81
CA SER A 376 5.40 16.89 -38.96
C SER A 376 3.93 16.93 -38.56
N THR A 377 3.10 17.64 -39.35
CA THR A 377 1.65 17.72 -39.13
C THR A 377 1.00 16.33 -39.06
N ASN A 378 1.38 15.41 -39.96
CA ASN A 378 0.86 14.04 -39.96
C ASN A 378 1.16 13.29 -38.66
N ASP A 379 2.36 13.45 -38.11
CA ASP A 379 2.71 12.81 -36.84
C ASP A 379 1.95 13.42 -35.65
N LEU A 380 1.67 14.73 -35.69
CA LEU A 380 0.89 15.42 -34.66
C LEU A 380 -0.62 15.06 -34.73
N GLU A 381 -1.12 14.72 -35.92
CA GLU A 381 -2.52 14.31 -36.13
C GLU A 381 -2.74 12.83 -35.83
N ASN A 382 -1.88 11.96 -36.36
CA ASN A 382 -2.08 10.51 -36.38
C ASN A 382 -1.19 9.73 -35.40
N GLY A 383 -0.16 10.37 -34.83
CA GLY A 383 0.73 9.76 -33.85
C GLY A 383 0.01 9.37 -32.56
N THR A 384 0.51 8.34 -31.89
CA THR A 384 -0.05 7.85 -30.62
C THR A 384 0.95 7.85 -29.46
N GLU A 385 2.25 7.95 -29.75
CA GLU A 385 3.33 7.62 -28.82
C GLU A 385 4.39 8.74 -28.72
N CYS A 386 4.50 9.37 -27.55
CA CYS A 386 5.44 10.47 -27.32
C CYS A 386 6.89 10.00 -27.33
N LEU A 387 7.17 8.80 -26.79
CA LEU A 387 8.51 8.21 -26.80
C LEU A 387 9.02 8.02 -28.24
N HIS A 388 8.11 7.69 -29.17
CA HIS A 388 8.43 7.54 -30.58
C HIS A 388 8.74 8.87 -31.25
N LEU A 389 7.97 9.93 -30.98
CA LEU A 389 8.29 11.27 -31.51
C LEU A 389 9.66 11.74 -31.02
N VAL A 390 9.94 11.61 -29.72
CA VAL A 390 11.26 11.98 -29.18
C VAL A 390 12.36 11.19 -29.88
N GLN A 391 12.21 9.86 -30.02
CA GLN A 391 13.21 9.05 -30.71
C GLN A 391 13.39 9.47 -32.18
N LYS A 392 12.30 9.73 -32.91
CA LYS A 392 12.30 10.07 -34.33
C LYS A 392 12.97 11.42 -34.61
N TYR A 393 12.67 12.44 -33.80
CA TYR A 393 13.10 13.83 -34.05
C TYR A 393 14.37 14.21 -33.29
N THR A 394 14.75 13.50 -32.24
CA THR A 394 15.92 13.86 -31.41
C THR A 394 16.99 12.77 -31.32
N ASN A 395 16.74 11.57 -31.87
CA ASN A 395 17.58 10.38 -31.73
C ASN A 395 17.78 9.87 -30.29
N VAL A 396 17.03 10.39 -29.31
CA VAL A 396 17.08 9.89 -27.93
C VAL A 396 16.23 8.64 -27.77
N LYS A 397 16.84 7.57 -27.26
CA LYS A 397 16.14 6.31 -26.96
C LYS A 397 15.59 6.33 -25.54
N ALA A 398 14.28 6.21 -25.41
CA ALA A 398 13.64 6.24 -24.10
C ALA A 398 13.96 5.01 -23.25
N LYS A 399 14.11 5.21 -21.94
CA LYS A 399 14.22 4.15 -20.96
C LYS A 399 12.85 3.55 -20.66
N LEU A 400 12.67 2.26 -20.96
CA LEU A 400 11.44 1.53 -20.64
C LEU A 400 11.51 0.93 -19.24
N LEU A 401 10.52 1.23 -18.41
CA LEU A 401 10.38 0.74 -17.05
C LEU A 401 9.27 -0.33 -17.00
N PRO A 402 9.60 -1.61 -16.73
CA PRO A 402 8.58 -2.66 -16.68
C PRO A 402 7.79 -2.59 -15.38
N VAL A 403 6.46 -2.68 -15.48
CA VAL A 403 5.56 -2.86 -14.32
C VAL A 403 4.74 -4.14 -14.46
N SER A 404 4.46 -4.78 -13.32
CA SER A 404 3.68 -6.02 -13.26
C SER A 404 2.17 -5.79 -13.16
N THR A 405 1.76 -4.61 -12.69
CA THR A 405 0.36 -4.21 -12.54
C THR A 405 -0.07 -3.38 -13.74
N HIS A 406 -1.26 -3.66 -14.28
CA HIS A 406 -1.82 -2.85 -15.36
C HIS A 406 -2.17 -1.44 -14.87
N LEU A 407 -1.61 -0.44 -15.55
CA LEU A 407 -1.93 0.98 -15.35
C LEU A 407 -3.03 1.41 -16.33
N TRP A 408 -4.11 0.64 -16.43
CA TRP A 408 -5.03 0.68 -17.57
C TRP A 408 -5.72 2.04 -17.75
N LYS A 409 -6.07 2.33 -19.00
CA LYS A 409 -6.87 3.49 -19.39
C LYS A 409 -8.35 3.16 -19.30
N VAL A 410 -9.13 3.99 -18.61
CA VAL A 410 -10.59 3.88 -18.70
C VAL A 410 -11.03 4.29 -20.11
N THR A 411 -11.50 3.29 -20.87
CA THR A 411 -11.71 3.38 -22.31
C THR A 411 -13.09 2.90 -22.75
N HIS A 412 -13.64 1.92 -22.04
CA HIS A 412 -14.95 1.33 -22.30
C HIS A 412 -15.85 1.39 -21.06
N HIS A 413 -17.15 1.22 -21.26
CA HIS A 413 -18.15 1.29 -20.18
C HIS A 413 -17.85 0.33 -19.01
N LYS A 414 -17.38 -0.89 -19.31
CA LYS A 414 -16.94 -1.87 -18.29
C LYS A 414 -15.80 -1.37 -17.39
N ASP A 415 -14.96 -0.47 -17.90
CA ASP A 415 -13.83 0.07 -17.18
C ASP A 415 -14.30 1.06 -16.10
N ILE A 416 -15.48 1.69 -16.27
CA ILE A 416 -16.10 2.55 -15.25
C ILE A 416 -16.44 1.72 -14.02
N TYR A 417 -17.09 0.57 -14.20
CA TYR A 417 -17.43 -0.33 -13.09
C TYR A 417 -16.18 -0.86 -12.39
N THR A 418 -15.15 -1.20 -13.17
CA THR A 418 -13.86 -1.65 -12.63
C THR A 418 -13.20 -0.54 -11.80
N ALA A 419 -13.16 0.69 -12.33
CA ALA A 419 -12.63 1.85 -11.63
C ALA A 419 -13.43 2.18 -10.35
N ALA A 420 -14.75 2.06 -10.39
CA ALA A 420 -15.62 2.25 -9.22
C ALA A 420 -15.30 1.24 -8.10
N GLY A 421 -15.10 -0.03 -8.44
CA GLY A 421 -14.71 -1.07 -7.48
C GLY A 421 -13.34 -0.82 -6.88
N VAL A 422 -12.34 -0.51 -7.71
CA VAL A 422 -10.96 -0.22 -7.25
C VAL A 422 -10.92 0.99 -6.34
N LEU A 423 -11.68 2.05 -6.63
CA LEU A 423 -11.78 3.21 -5.74
C LEU A 423 -12.29 2.81 -4.35
N LYS A 424 -13.39 2.02 -4.27
CA LYS A 424 -13.97 1.58 -3.00
C LYS A 424 -12.96 0.80 -2.15
N GLU A 425 -12.25 -0.16 -2.74
CA GLU A 425 -11.25 -0.97 -2.02
C GLU A 425 -10.10 -0.13 -1.45
N THR A 426 -9.74 0.98 -2.11
CA THR A 426 -8.65 1.86 -1.65
C THR A 426 -9.07 2.86 -0.56
N GLN A 427 -10.36 2.99 -0.27
CA GLN A 427 -10.87 3.96 0.70
C GLN A 427 -10.55 3.55 2.15
N THR A 428 -10.55 4.56 3.02
CA THR A 428 -10.33 4.43 4.46
C THR A 428 -11.62 4.74 5.21
N VAL A 429 -11.80 4.12 6.39
CA VAL A 429 -12.96 4.35 7.24
C VAL A 429 -12.50 4.85 8.61
N ALA A 430 -13.12 5.92 9.11
CA ALA A 430 -12.99 6.35 10.51
C ALA A 430 -14.20 5.89 11.31
N VAL A 431 -13.97 5.11 12.35
CA VAL A 431 -14.97 4.74 13.36
C VAL A 431 -14.79 5.66 14.56
N ILE A 432 -15.80 6.47 14.83
CA ILE A 432 -15.81 7.47 15.91
C ILE A 432 -16.72 6.97 17.00
N ASN A 433 -16.18 6.85 18.21
CA ASN A 433 -16.96 6.63 19.42
C ASN A 433 -16.43 7.53 20.53
N LYS A 434 -17.34 8.06 21.37
CA LYS A 434 -17.00 8.79 22.59
C LYS A 434 -16.68 7.85 23.76
N GLU A 435 -17.30 6.67 23.81
CA GLU A 435 -17.18 5.71 24.91
C GLU A 435 -16.53 4.42 24.43
N SER A 436 -15.64 3.83 25.22
CA SER A 436 -14.70 2.79 24.74
C SER A 436 -15.17 1.35 24.98
N THR A 437 -16.43 1.11 25.34
CA THR A 437 -16.86 -0.13 26.01
C THR A 437 -17.78 -1.05 25.21
N SER A 438 -18.19 -0.70 23.99
CA SER A 438 -19.09 -1.56 23.21
C SER A 438 -18.39 -2.72 22.49
N GLU A 439 -18.88 -3.95 22.71
CA GLU A 439 -18.50 -5.18 21.99
C GLU A 439 -18.74 -5.08 20.47
N PHE A 440 -19.57 -4.13 20.02
CA PHE A 440 -19.86 -3.88 18.61
C PHE A 440 -18.65 -3.34 17.84
N ILE A 441 -17.80 -2.50 18.46
CA ILE A 441 -16.72 -1.81 17.74
C ILE A 441 -15.69 -2.80 17.17
N PRO A 442 -15.18 -3.80 17.93
CA PRO A 442 -14.29 -4.82 17.37
C PRO A 442 -14.92 -5.60 16.20
N ILE A 443 -16.20 -5.95 16.29
CA ILE A 443 -16.93 -6.71 15.27
C ILE A 443 -17.07 -5.88 13.99
N LEU A 444 -17.53 -4.62 14.14
CA LEU A 444 -17.65 -3.68 13.03
C LEU A 444 -16.31 -3.45 12.34
N LYS A 445 -15.24 -3.20 13.10
CA LYS A 445 -13.90 -3.01 12.55
C LYS A 445 -13.43 -4.21 11.73
N LYS A 446 -13.66 -5.43 12.25
CA LYS A 446 -13.32 -6.67 11.55
C LYS A 446 -14.13 -6.82 10.25
N SER A 447 -15.43 -6.51 10.27
CA SER A 447 -16.29 -6.57 9.08
C SER A 447 -15.85 -5.55 8.01
N LEU A 448 -15.56 -4.31 8.41
CA LEU A 448 -15.10 -3.25 7.50
C LEU A 448 -13.71 -3.53 6.92
N ALA A 449 -12.80 -4.12 7.69
CA ALA A 449 -11.44 -4.42 7.23
C ALA A 449 -11.39 -5.48 6.11
N ASN A 450 -12.47 -6.22 5.87
CA ASN A 450 -12.58 -7.17 4.76
C ASN A 450 -12.76 -6.48 3.39
N VAL A 451 -13.16 -5.20 3.39
CA VAL A 451 -13.54 -4.46 2.17
C VAL A 451 -12.72 -3.19 1.99
N PHE A 452 -12.45 -2.47 3.08
CA PHE A 452 -11.74 -1.19 3.05
C PHE A 452 -10.26 -1.36 3.39
N LYS A 453 -9.41 -0.57 2.73
CA LYS A 453 -7.94 -0.63 2.89
C LYS A 453 -7.48 -0.48 4.33
N THR A 454 -8.04 0.49 5.06
CA THR A 454 -7.72 0.72 6.49
C THR A 454 -8.93 1.23 7.26
N VAL A 455 -9.08 0.76 8.51
CA VAL A 455 -10.14 1.17 9.43
C VAL A 455 -9.51 1.75 10.69
N HIS A 456 -9.79 3.01 10.98
CA HIS A 456 -9.21 3.79 12.08
C HIS A 456 -10.23 3.96 13.19
N ALA A 457 -9.84 3.78 14.46
CA ALA A 457 -10.66 4.28 15.57
C ALA A 457 -10.19 5.69 15.94
N VAL A 458 -11.12 6.63 15.97
CA VAL A 458 -10.84 8.03 16.29
C VAL A 458 -11.66 8.42 17.52
N GLY A 459 -10.98 8.70 18.64
CA GLY A 459 -11.65 8.97 19.91
C GLY A 459 -12.25 10.38 20.06
N LYS A 460 -11.88 11.35 19.21
CA LYS A 460 -12.44 12.72 19.26
C LYS A 460 -12.85 13.22 17.88
N PHE A 461 -13.98 13.92 17.88
CA PHE A 461 -14.56 14.57 16.71
C PHE A 461 -13.83 15.89 16.40
N SER A 462 -13.18 16.01 15.24
CA SER A 462 -12.74 17.31 14.70
C SER A 462 -12.75 17.32 13.18
N VAL A 463 -13.29 18.38 12.56
CA VAL A 463 -13.39 18.55 11.10
C VAL A 463 -12.06 18.30 10.36
N PRO A 464 -10.90 18.79 10.84
CA PRO A 464 -9.61 18.51 10.19
C PRO A 464 -9.24 17.03 10.16
N THR A 465 -9.65 16.27 11.19
CA THR A 465 -9.42 14.82 11.24
C THR A 465 -10.35 14.09 10.27
N LEU A 466 -11.62 14.51 10.18
CA LEU A 466 -12.62 13.90 9.31
C LEU A 466 -12.36 14.14 7.83
N ASN A 467 -11.78 15.29 7.47
CA ASN A 467 -11.35 15.57 6.09
C ASN A 467 -10.32 14.57 5.54
N LYS A 468 -9.74 13.71 6.38
CA LYS A 468 -8.81 12.65 5.94
C LYS A 468 -9.52 11.35 5.53
N PHE A 469 -10.81 11.20 5.84
CA PHE A 469 -11.55 9.96 5.67
C PHE A 469 -12.75 10.15 4.74
N PRO A 470 -12.84 9.41 3.62
CA PRO A 470 -14.00 9.44 2.75
C PRO A 470 -15.20 8.69 3.34
N ASN A 471 -14.97 7.83 4.34
CA ASN A 471 -16.02 7.08 5.04
C ASN A 471 -15.91 7.28 6.54
N ILE A 472 -17.04 7.57 7.18
CA ILE A 472 -17.14 7.82 8.61
C ILE A 472 -18.28 6.98 9.18
N VAL A 473 -18.02 6.26 10.26
CA VAL A 473 -19.05 5.67 11.11
C VAL A 473 -19.02 6.40 12.44
N GLN A 474 -20.14 7.01 12.83
CA GLN A 474 -20.28 7.66 14.11
C GLN A 474 -21.24 6.87 14.99
N ILE A 475 -20.72 6.34 16.09
CA ILE A 475 -21.47 5.49 17.02
C ILE A 475 -21.94 6.33 18.20
N TYR A 476 -23.20 6.12 18.57
CA TYR A 476 -23.89 6.77 19.68
C TYR A 476 -24.44 5.68 20.59
N GLU A 477 -24.10 5.73 21.87
CA GLU A 477 -24.58 4.79 22.89
C GLU A 477 -25.52 5.53 23.83
N MET A 478 -26.80 5.13 23.88
CA MET A 478 -27.84 5.77 24.71
C MET A 478 -27.97 7.29 24.53
N GLU A 479 -27.50 7.86 23.42
CA GLU A 479 -27.68 9.29 23.11
C GLU A 479 -28.97 9.53 22.32
N ASN A 480 -29.59 10.68 22.57
CA ASN A 480 -30.74 11.15 21.80
C ASN A 480 -30.34 11.40 20.31
N PRO A 481 -31.06 10.84 19.32
CA PRO A 481 -30.75 11.00 17.90
C PRO A 481 -30.77 12.44 17.38
N TYR A 482 -31.54 13.34 18.00
CA TYR A 482 -31.54 14.76 17.63
C TYR A 482 -30.14 15.39 17.81
N ASN A 483 -29.30 14.88 18.72
CA ASN A 483 -27.92 15.33 18.89
C ASN A 483 -27.04 15.09 17.65
N ALA A 484 -27.37 14.09 16.83
CA ALA A 484 -26.66 13.87 15.58
C ALA A 484 -27.04 14.93 14.54
N ILE A 485 -28.31 15.33 14.48
CA ILE A 485 -28.81 16.38 13.57
C ILE A 485 -28.11 17.71 13.86
N GLU A 486 -27.97 18.10 15.12
CA GLU A 486 -27.26 19.35 15.49
C GLU A 486 -25.82 19.39 14.97
N LYS A 487 -25.12 18.25 15.03
CA LYS A 487 -23.74 18.10 14.56
C LYS A 487 -23.62 18.11 13.04
N MET A 488 -24.70 17.85 12.29
CA MET A 488 -24.67 17.76 10.83
C MET A 488 -24.23 19.04 10.14
N SER A 489 -24.57 20.20 10.72
CA SER A 489 -24.12 21.51 10.22
C SER A 489 -22.60 21.58 10.05
N SER A 490 -21.84 20.91 10.93
CA SER A 490 -20.38 20.91 10.89
C SER A 490 -19.80 20.10 9.71
N PHE A 491 -20.55 19.12 9.18
CA PHE A 491 -20.11 18.31 8.04
C PHE A 491 -20.15 19.06 6.71
N GLN A 492 -20.84 20.18 6.62
CA GLN A 492 -20.80 21.06 5.44
C GLN A 492 -19.39 21.61 5.17
N LYS A 493 -18.50 21.57 6.17
CA LYS A 493 -17.10 22.00 6.06
C LYS A 493 -16.18 20.90 5.53
N LEU A 494 -16.71 19.72 5.21
CA LEU A 494 -15.92 18.64 4.62
C LEU A 494 -15.60 18.99 3.16
N LYS A 495 -14.32 18.87 2.79
CA LYS A 495 -13.81 19.30 1.47
C LYS A 495 -13.89 18.21 0.40
N GLN A 496 -14.19 16.98 0.79
CA GLN A 496 -14.22 15.83 -0.09
C GLN A 496 -15.56 15.12 0.02
N LEU A 497 -15.91 14.37 -1.03
CA LEU A 497 -17.06 13.47 -0.99
C LEU A 497 -16.92 12.52 0.20
N THR A 498 -17.90 12.54 1.09
CA THR A 498 -17.85 11.79 2.35
C THR A 498 -19.16 11.07 2.63
N SER A 499 -19.07 9.77 2.93
CA SER A 499 -20.21 8.97 3.39
C SER A 499 -20.16 8.80 4.90
N ILE A 500 -21.25 9.15 5.59
CA ILE A 500 -21.36 9.12 7.04
C ILE A 500 -22.50 8.18 7.44
N VAL A 501 -22.21 7.19 8.28
CA VAL A 501 -23.24 6.33 8.88
C VAL A 501 -23.31 6.63 10.37
N HIS A 502 -24.44 7.16 10.83
CA HIS A 502 -24.74 7.33 12.25
C HIS A 502 -25.37 6.04 12.77
N VAL A 503 -24.72 5.43 13.75
CA VAL A 503 -25.13 4.16 14.37
C VAL A 503 -25.59 4.43 15.80
N PHE A 504 -26.84 4.12 16.12
CA PHE A 504 -27.43 4.33 17.44
C PHE A 504 -27.64 2.99 18.15
N MET A 505 -26.92 2.78 19.25
CA MET A 505 -27.07 1.65 20.14
C MET A 505 -28.05 2.05 21.26
N ASN A 506 -29.21 1.39 21.32
CA ASN A 506 -30.26 1.67 22.32
C ASN A 506 -30.70 3.15 22.36
N GLY A 507 -30.67 3.84 21.21
CA GLY A 507 -30.95 5.27 21.10
C GLY A 507 -32.37 5.61 20.65
N PHE A 508 -33.27 4.63 20.57
CA PHE A 508 -34.66 4.84 20.15
C PHE A 508 -35.63 4.46 21.27
N ASP A 509 -36.23 5.46 21.92
CA ASP A 509 -37.19 5.29 23.01
C ASP A 509 -38.54 5.97 22.69
N SER A 510 -39.51 5.82 23.61
CA SER A 510 -40.86 6.36 23.47
C SER A 510 -40.94 7.90 23.47
N THR A 511 -39.84 8.61 23.78
CA THR A 511 -39.78 10.07 23.77
C THR A 511 -39.49 10.65 22.38
N ILE A 512 -39.05 9.79 21.43
CA ILE A 512 -38.69 10.23 20.09
C ILE A 512 -39.90 10.19 19.16
N ASN A 513 -40.34 11.36 18.71
CA ASN A 513 -41.28 11.46 17.60
C ASN A 513 -40.58 11.09 16.28
N PHE A 514 -40.77 9.85 15.82
CA PHE A 514 -40.15 9.34 14.61
C PHE A 514 -40.44 10.18 13.36
N LEU A 515 -41.68 10.64 13.20
CA LEU A 515 -42.11 11.38 12.01
C LEU A 515 -41.41 12.74 11.94
N GLU A 516 -41.31 13.43 13.09
CA GLU A 516 -40.60 14.70 13.19
C GLU A 516 -39.09 14.52 12.98
N PHE A 517 -38.49 13.49 13.60
CA PHE A 517 -37.09 13.14 13.39
C PHE A 517 -36.79 12.88 11.90
N GLN A 518 -37.60 12.05 11.24
CA GLN A 518 -37.44 11.75 9.82
C GLN A 518 -37.54 13.00 8.94
N LYS A 519 -38.45 13.93 9.28
CA LYS A 519 -38.60 15.20 8.56
C LYS A 519 -37.35 16.08 8.69
N GLN A 520 -36.81 16.22 9.90
CA GLN A 520 -35.59 17.00 10.13
C GLN A 520 -34.37 16.38 9.44
N VAL A 521 -34.22 15.05 9.51
CA VAL A 521 -33.17 14.31 8.80
C VAL A 521 -33.22 14.59 7.30
N LYS A 522 -34.40 14.51 6.67
CA LYS A 522 -34.55 14.77 5.23
C LYS A 522 -34.15 16.20 4.84
N ILE A 523 -34.46 17.19 5.68
CA ILE A 523 -34.08 18.59 5.44
C ILE A 523 -32.56 18.75 5.50
N CYS A 524 -31.93 18.28 6.59
CA CYS A 524 -30.50 18.41 6.79
C CYS A 524 -29.68 17.65 5.73
N THR A 525 -30.10 16.43 5.38
CA THR A 525 -29.39 15.63 4.38
C THR A 525 -29.49 16.19 2.97
N LYS A 526 -30.58 16.91 2.64
CA LYS A 526 -30.69 17.61 1.35
C LYS A 526 -29.61 18.69 1.20
N VAL A 527 -29.32 19.43 2.29
CA VAL A 527 -28.24 20.43 2.31
C VAL A 527 -26.87 19.76 2.25
N LEU A 528 -26.66 18.69 3.03
CA LEU A 528 -25.38 17.97 3.02
C LEU A 528 -25.07 17.28 1.69
N LYS A 529 -26.09 16.79 0.98
CA LYS A 529 -25.93 16.21 -0.35
C LYS A 529 -25.40 17.22 -1.37
N LEU A 530 -25.80 18.50 -1.26
CA LEU A 530 -25.24 19.58 -2.09
C LEU A 530 -23.77 19.86 -1.73
N ALA A 531 -23.36 19.60 -0.50
CA ALA A 531 -21.98 19.65 -0.04
C ALA A 531 -21.22 18.33 -0.26
N ASN A 532 -21.71 17.41 -1.11
CA ASN A 532 -21.10 16.11 -1.38
C ASN A 532 -20.95 15.21 -0.13
N VAL A 533 -21.83 15.37 0.87
CA VAL A 533 -21.88 14.52 2.06
C VAL A 533 -23.13 13.65 2.03
N LEU A 534 -22.93 12.34 2.04
CA LEU A 534 -24.00 11.35 2.11
C LEU A 534 -24.14 10.88 3.55
N VAL A 535 -25.38 10.76 4.03
CA VAL A 535 -25.64 10.45 5.44
C VAL A 535 -26.68 9.36 5.57
N TYR A 536 -26.44 8.40 6.44
CA TYR A 536 -27.33 7.28 6.74
C TYR A 536 -27.49 7.11 8.24
N PHE A 537 -28.63 6.57 8.67
CA PHE A 537 -28.93 6.32 10.08
C PHE A 537 -29.26 4.85 10.27
N VAL A 538 -28.60 4.20 11.22
CA VAL A 538 -28.87 2.80 11.58
C VAL A 538 -29.12 2.72 13.08
N PHE A 539 -30.30 2.22 13.45
CA PHE A 539 -30.72 2.01 14.82
C PHE A 539 -30.64 0.53 15.17
N HIS A 540 -30.02 0.23 16.30
CA HIS A 540 -29.99 -1.11 16.85
C HIS A 540 -31.29 -1.37 17.61
N GLU A 541 -32.02 -2.41 17.21
CA GLU A 541 -33.14 -2.94 17.96
C GLU A 541 -32.68 -4.18 18.75
N PRO A 542 -32.57 -4.09 20.09
CA PRO A 542 -32.22 -5.25 20.89
C PRO A 542 -33.34 -6.29 20.81
N THR A 543 -33.10 -7.37 20.05
CA THR A 543 -33.95 -8.57 20.02
C THR A 543 -33.28 -9.69 20.83
N ASP A 544 -34.05 -10.67 21.30
CA ASP A 544 -33.59 -11.85 22.08
C ASP A 544 -32.64 -12.80 21.31
N THR A 545 -32.18 -12.43 20.11
CA THR A 545 -31.39 -13.30 19.23
C THR A 545 -29.91 -12.92 19.19
N THR A 546 -29.05 -13.93 19.15
CA THR A 546 -27.58 -13.81 19.27
C THR A 546 -26.86 -13.20 18.05
N ASN A 547 -27.58 -12.82 16.98
CA ASN A 547 -27.01 -12.43 15.67
C ASN A 547 -27.15 -10.94 15.29
N THR A 548 -27.74 -10.10 16.15
CA THR A 548 -28.10 -8.71 15.82
C THR A 548 -26.93 -7.82 15.40
N PHE A 549 -25.74 -8.01 15.97
CA PHE A 549 -24.57 -7.22 15.57
C PHE A 549 -24.04 -7.59 14.18
N GLU A 550 -24.16 -8.84 13.73
CA GLU A 550 -23.66 -9.23 12.40
C GLU A 550 -24.45 -8.51 11.30
N GLU A 551 -25.79 -8.58 11.36
CA GLU A 551 -26.69 -7.91 10.41
C GLU A 551 -26.46 -6.40 10.38
N MET A 552 -26.32 -5.78 11.56
CA MET A 552 -26.04 -4.35 11.64
C MET A 552 -24.69 -3.99 11.02
N THR A 553 -23.63 -4.77 11.29
CA THR A 553 -22.31 -4.51 10.67
C THR A 553 -22.34 -4.70 9.15
N ASP A 554 -23.09 -5.67 8.65
CA ASP A 554 -23.25 -5.91 7.21
C ASP A 554 -24.01 -4.77 6.53
N LEU A 555 -25.04 -4.24 7.18
CA LEU A 555 -25.77 -3.07 6.71
C LEU A 555 -24.87 -1.83 6.69
N VAL A 556 -24.16 -1.52 7.77
CA VAL A 556 -23.22 -0.38 7.83
C VAL A 556 -22.15 -0.48 6.73
N LYS A 557 -21.56 -1.68 6.58
CA LYS A 557 -20.59 -1.98 5.53
C LYS A 557 -21.19 -1.75 4.14
N SER A 558 -22.41 -2.21 3.88
CA SER A 558 -23.10 -2.06 2.60
C SER A 558 -23.43 -0.60 2.29
N LEU A 559 -23.89 0.17 3.28
CA LEU A 559 -24.18 1.60 3.12
C LEU A 559 -22.94 2.41 2.76
N LEU A 560 -21.82 2.17 3.45
CA LEU A 560 -20.54 2.80 3.11
C LEU A 560 -20.04 2.35 1.75
N PHE A 561 -20.06 1.04 1.49
CA PHE A 561 -19.55 0.51 0.23
C PHE A 561 -20.36 1.02 -0.96
N GLU A 562 -21.69 0.99 -0.90
CA GLU A 562 -22.53 1.47 -2.00
C GLU A 562 -22.55 2.99 -2.13
N SER A 563 -22.48 3.74 -1.01
CA SER A 563 -22.49 5.21 -1.02
C SER A 563 -23.57 5.78 -1.95
N ASN A 564 -24.76 5.17 -1.92
CA ASN A 564 -25.83 5.48 -2.86
C ASN A 564 -26.52 6.81 -2.46
N PRO A 565 -26.47 7.84 -3.33
CA PRO A 565 -27.02 9.16 -3.01
C PRO A 565 -28.55 9.21 -2.99
N HIS A 566 -29.26 8.22 -3.55
CA HIS A 566 -30.72 8.18 -3.59
C HIS A 566 -31.35 7.76 -2.26
N ILE A 567 -30.60 7.03 -1.43
CA ILE A 567 -31.03 6.58 -0.11
C ILE A 567 -30.34 7.36 1.03
N SER A 568 -29.64 8.45 0.70
CA SER A 568 -29.10 9.37 1.71
C SER A 568 -30.24 10.04 2.47
N GLY A 569 -30.15 10.07 3.80
CA GLY A 569 -31.19 10.50 4.72
C GLY A 569 -32.19 9.40 5.10
N SER A 570 -31.99 8.17 4.64
CA SER A 570 -32.78 7.02 5.09
C SER A 570 -32.41 6.59 6.51
N ILE A 571 -33.41 6.09 7.22
CA ILE A 571 -33.31 5.53 8.56
C ILE A 571 -33.57 4.03 8.44
N PHE A 572 -32.66 3.23 8.98
CA PHE A 572 -32.71 1.78 8.98
C PHE A 572 -32.75 1.27 10.43
N PHE A 573 -33.44 0.16 10.64
CA PHE A 573 -33.49 -0.56 11.91
C PHE A 573 -32.87 -1.93 11.68
N SER A 574 -32.03 -2.40 12.61
CA SER A 574 -31.30 -3.66 12.53
C SER A 574 -31.10 -4.30 13.88
#